data_AF-A0A1H8TKV0-F1
#
_entry.id   AF-A0A1H8TKV0-F1
#
_cell.length_a   1.000
_cell.length_b   1.000
_cell.length_c   1.000
_cell.angle_alpha   90.00
_cell.angle_beta   90.00
_cell.angle_gamma   90.00
#
_symmetry.space_group_name_H-M   'P 1'
#
loop_
_entity.id
_entity.type
_entity.pdbx_description
1 polymer ?
#
loop_
_entity_poly.entity_id
_entity_poly.type
_entity_poly.pdbx_seq_one_letter_code
_entity_poly.pdbx_strand_id
1 'polypeptide(L)'
;MSGKRLFFYAALIFSLLLADAKSNVLLAQSLKNTSEEDRLTDKLFELKEIKKLDKELKKYKANASFMTRETPSVQSPYYEISVGYNGPWHYETRYWFRIKNSYVNKEDIRPYLEVLDVVSGNYISLAKFRKAHRN
;
A
#
# COMPACT_ATOMS: atom_id res chain seq x y z
N MET A 1 31.04 23.08 44.05
CA MET A 1 30.93 22.78 42.60
C MET A 1 30.38 21.36 42.44
N SER A 2 29.07 21.15 42.24
CA SER A 2 28.55 19.77 42.03
C SER A 2 27.23 19.67 41.24
N GLY A 3 26.39 20.70 41.21
CA GLY A 3 25.06 20.60 40.56
C GLY A 3 25.06 20.42 39.05
N LYS A 4 25.98 21.06 38.30
CA LYS A 4 25.88 21.11 36.82
C LYS A 4 26.10 19.75 36.13
N ARG A 5 26.91 18.85 36.69
CA ARG A 5 27.23 17.56 36.04
C ARG A 5 26.07 16.55 36.13
N LEU A 6 25.30 16.57 37.22
CA LEU A 6 24.17 15.66 37.41
C LEU A 6 23.03 15.91 36.39
N PHE A 7 22.77 17.18 36.06
CA PHE A 7 21.78 17.57 35.05
C PHE A 7 22.15 17.11 33.64
N PHE A 8 23.45 17.11 33.28
CA PHE A 8 23.90 16.61 31.97
C PHE A 8 23.69 15.11 31.80
N TYR A 9 23.96 14.29 32.83
CA TYR A 9 23.74 12.85 32.75
C TYR A 9 22.24 12.49 32.68
N ALA A 10 21.38 13.18 33.44
CA ALA A 10 19.94 12.96 33.36
C ALA A 10 19.36 13.34 31.98
N ALA A 11 19.82 14.45 31.39
CA ALA A 11 19.41 14.85 30.05
C ALA A 11 19.90 13.87 28.95
N LEU A 12 21.10 13.30 29.11
CA LEU A 12 21.64 12.30 28.19
C LEU A 12 20.85 10.99 28.25
N ILE A 13 20.55 10.49 29.46
CA ILE A 13 19.76 9.27 29.66
C ILE A 13 18.33 9.46 29.13
N PHE A 14 17.71 10.61 29.37
CA PHE A 14 16.38 10.92 28.85
C PHE A 14 16.37 11.01 27.31
N SER A 15 17.42 11.59 26.72
CA SER A 15 17.56 11.65 25.26
C SER A 15 17.75 10.25 24.63
N LEU A 16 18.49 9.35 25.31
CA LEU A 16 18.66 7.96 24.90
C LEU A 16 17.34 7.18 24.99
N LEU A 17 16.60 7.32 26.08
CA LEU A 17 15.27 6.71 26.25
C LEU A 17 14.26 7.19 25.19
N LEU A 18 14.28 8.49 24.86
CA LEU A 18 13.42 9.06 23.81
C LEU A 18 13.79 8.54 22.42
N ALA A 19 15.08 8.40 22.12
CA ALA A 19 15.54 7.84 20.85
C ALA A 19 15.06 6.39 20.68
N ASP A 20 15.12 5.60 21.74
CA ASP A 20 14.69 4.20 21.75
C ASP A 20 13.16 4.05 21.67
N ALA A 21 12.41 4.96 22.29
CA ALA A 21 10.95 4.99 22.12
C ALA A 21 10.56 5.30 20.66
N LYS A 22 11.26 6.25 20.01
CA LYS A 22 10.98 6.64 18.62
C LYS A 22 11.31 5.53 17.62
N SER A 23 12.42 4.81 17.82
CA SER A 23 12.80 3.68 16.95
C SER A 23 11.77 2.54 17.01
N ASN A 24 11.32 2.18 18.22
CA ASN A 24 10.32 1.13 18.42
C ASN A 24 8.96 1.48 17.81
N VAL A 25 8.53 2.74 17.90
CA VAL A 25 7.29 3.23 17.26
C VAL A 25 7.39 3.15 15.73
N LEU A 26 8.52 3.56 15.15
CA LEU A 26 8.74 3.47 13.71
C LEU A 26 8.74 2.02 13.21
N LEU A 27 9.36 1.11 13.97
CA LEU A 27 9.37 -0.32 13.65
C LEU A 27 7.96 -0.91 13.71
N ALA A 28 7.19 -0.63 14.77
CA ALA A 28 5.81 -1.09 14.91
C ALA A 28 4.91 -0.56 13.79
N GLN A 29 5.11 0.71 13.40
CA GLN A 29 4.37 1.31 12.29
C GLN A 29 4.75 0.68 10.94
N SER A 30 6.03 0.40 10.71
CA SER A 30 6.50 -0.32 9.52
C SER A 30 5.88 -1.72 9.44
N LEU A 31 5.93 -2.49 10.53
CA LEU A 31 5.36 -3.84 10.57
C LEU A 31 3.85 -3.83 10.35
N LYS A 32 3.14 -2.88 10.96
CA LYS A 32 1.71 -2.67 10.73
C LYS A 32 1.42 -2.37 9.27
N ASN A 33 2.16 -1.45 8.65
CA ASN A 33 1.99 -1.09 7.25
C ASN A 33 2.20 -2.30 6.32
N THR A 34 3.25 -3.10 6.55
CA THR A 34 3.48 -4.34 5.80
C THR A 34 2.28 -5.28 5.92
N SER A 35 1.73 -5.48 7.12
CA SER A 35 0.55 -6.33 7.31
C SER A 35 -0.72 -5.81 6.63
N GLU A 36 -0.90 -4.49 6.52
CA GLU A 36 -2.05 -3.88 5.86
C GLU A 36 -1.92 -3.96 4.34
N GLU A 37 -0.70 -3.79 3.82
CA GLU A 37 -0.36 -3.98 2.40
C GLU A 37 -0.56 -5.42 1.96
N ASP A 38 -0.04 -6.40 2.72
CA ASP A 38 -0.21 -7.83 2.41
C ASP A 38 -1.69 -8.20 2.33
N ARG A 39 -2.49 -7.82 3.35
CA ARG A 39 -3.95 -8.06 3.36
C ARG A 39 -4.68 -7.38 2.20
N LEU A 40 -4.22 -6.21 1.78
CA LEU A 40 -4.79 -5.51 0.64
C LEU A 40 -4.44 -6.25 -0.66
N THR A 41 -3.20 -6.69 -0.84
CA THR A 41 -2.78 -7.45 -2.02
C THR A 41 -3.53 -8.79 -2.14
N ASP A 42 -3.72 -9.51 -1.04
CA ASP A 42 -4.53 -10.74 -1.00
C ASP A 42 -5.95 -10.49 -1.52
N LYS A 43 -6.60 -9.43 -1.02
CA LYS A 43 -7.95 -9.06 -1.45
C LYS A 43 -8.00 -8.57 -2.90
N LEU A 44 -6.95 -7.90 -3.39
CA LEU A 44 -6.86 -7.49 -4.79
C LEU A 44 -6.67 -8.70 -5.71
N PHE A 45 -5.91 -9.72 -5.27
CA PHE A 45 -5.72 -10.96 -6.03
C PHE A 45 -7.03 -11.75 -6.18
N GLU A 46 -7.98 -11.55 -5.26
CA GLU A 46 -9.33 -12.13 -5.35
C GLU A 46 -10.23 -11.48 -6.41
N LEU A 47 -9.86 -10.32 -6.96
CA LEU A 47 -10.63 -9.66 -8.02
C LEU A 47 -10.56 -10.44 -9.33
N LYS A 48 -11.71 -10.56 -10.01
CA LYS A 48 -11.85 -11.27 -11.29
C LYS A 48 -10.86 -10.74 -12.34
N GLU A 49 -10.65 -9.44 -12.39
CA GLU A 49 -9.74 -8.76 -13.32
C GLU A 49 -8.29 -9.23 -13.13
N ILE A 50 -7.88 -9.39 -11.88
CA ILE A 50 -6.51 -9.80 -11.53
C ILE A 50 -6.33 -11.29 -11.74
N LYS A 51 -7.31 -12.12 -11.37
CA LYS A 51 -7.30 -13.56 -11.71
C LYS A 51 -7.24 -13.80 -13.22
N LYS A 52 -7.96 -13.00 -14.01
CA LYS A 52 -7.92 -13.08 -15.49
C LYS A 52 -6.54 -12.68 -16.01
N LEU A 53 -5.98 -11.58 -15.50
CA LEU A 53 -4.63 -11.13 -15.85
C LEU A 53 -3.58 -12.21 -15.51
N ASP A 54 -3.60 -12.75 -14.30
CA ASP A 54 -2.66 -13.79 -13.87
C ASP A 54 -2.73 -15.04 -14.76
N LYS A 55 -3.95 -15.48 -15.11
CA LYS A 55 -4.15 -16.59 -16.05
C LYS A 55 -3.59 -16.29 -17.44
N GLU A 56 -3.70 -15.05 -17.92
CA GLU A 56 -3.15 -14.63 -19.19
C GLU A 56 -1.61 -14.64 -19.16
N LEU A 57 -1.03 -14.06 -18.11
CA LEU A 57 0.42 -13.95 -17.92
C LEU A 57 1.11 -15.31 -17.77
N LYS A 58 0.44 -16.30 -17.18
CA LYS A 58 0.95 -17.66 -17.07
C LYS A 58 1.25 -18.31 -18.42
N LYS A 59 0.57 -17.90 -19.50
CA LYS A 59 0.89 -18.35 -20.87
C LYS A 59 2.30 -17.92 -21.32
N TYR A 60 2.80 -16.84 -20.72
CA TYR A 60 4.10 -16.23 -20.99
C TYR A 60 5.11 -16.50 -19.87
N LYS A 61 4.85 -17.46 -18.97
CA LYS A 61 5.68 -17.77 -17.80
C LYS A 61 5.89 -16.57 -16.85
N ALA A 62 4.91 -15.66 -16.80
CA ALA A 62 4.85 -14.55 -15.86
C ALA A 62 3.67 -14.74 -14.90
N ASN A 63 3.66 -14.00 -13.79
CA ASN A 63 2.55 -13.95 -12.85
C ASN A 63 2.14 -12.50 -12.62
N ALA A 64 0.89 -12.28 -12.21
CA ALA A 64 0.49 -10.97 -11.73
C ALA A 64 1.22 -10.66 -10.42
N SER A 65 1.72 -9.44 -10.31
CA SER A 65 2.41 -8.92 -9.13
C SER A 65 1.85 -7.57 -8.74
N PHE A 66 2.16 -7.15 -7.51
CA PHE A 66 1.70 -5.91 -6.91
C PHE A 66 2.88 -5.03 -6.55
N MET A 67 2.68 -3.72 -6.65
CA MET A 67 3.63 -2.73 -6.18
C MET A 67 2.86 -1.59 -5.51
N THR A 68 3.12 -1.39 -4.23
CA THR A 68 2.63 -0.22 -3.48
C THR A 68 3.35 1.02 -3.99
N ARG A 69 2.60 1.97 -4.55
CA ARG A 69 3.12 3.24 -5.05
C ARG A 69 3.09 4.33 -3.98
N GLU A 70 2.06 4.30 -3.15
CA GLU A 70 1.85 5.28 -2.09
C GLU A 70 1.19 4.60 -0.89
N THR A 71 1.68 4.94 0.31
CA THR A 71 1.08 4.56 1.59
C THR A 71 0.37 5.77 2.20
N PRO A 72 -0.70 5.57 2.99
CA PRO A 72 -1.46 6.66 3.55
C PRO A 72 -0.61 7.59 4.41
N SER A 73 -0.80 8.88 4.20
CA SER A 73 -0.21 9.97 4.96
C SER A 73 -1.29 10.95 5.41
N VAL A 74 -0.88 11.99 6.13
CA VAL A 74 -1.77 13.11 6.50
C VAL A 74 -2.29 13.84 5.26
N GLN A 75 -1.50 13.89 4.19
CA GLN A 75 -1.82 14.61 2.95
C GLN A 75 -2.67 13.79 1.99
N SER A 76 -2.50 12.46 2.01
CA SER A 76 -3.20 11.53 1.14
C SER A 76 -3.66 10.32 1.97
N PRO A 77 -4.97 10.14 2.23
CA PRO A 77 -5.44 9.04 3.05
C PRO A 77 -5.50 7.70 2.29
N TYR A 78 -4.85 7.60 1.14
CA TYR A 78 -4.98 6.48 0.21
C TYR A 78 -3.76 5.56 0.24
N TYR A 79 -4.02 4.26 0.15
CA TYR A 79 -3.06 3.34 -0.45
C TYR A 79 -3.24 3.41 -1.96
N GLU A 80 -2.14 3.49 -2.69
CA GLU A 80 -2.11 3.33 -4.14
C GLU A 80 -1.31 2.09 -4.52
N ILE A 81 -1.91 1.19 -5.29
CA ILE A 81 -1.29 -0.08 -5.70
C ILE A 81 -1.39 -0.22 -7.21
N SER A 82 -0.24 -0.44 -7.84
CA SER A 82 -0.18 -0.90 -9.23
C SER A 82 -0.16 -2.41 -9.31
N VAL A 83 -0.98 -2.98 -10.19
CA VAL A 83 -0.99 -4.42 -10.51
C VAL A 83 -0.45 -4.60 -11.92
N GLY A 84 0.51 -5.49 -12.07
CA GLY A 84 1.28 -5.63 -13.29
C GLY A 84 2.07 -6.92 -13.31
N TYR A 85 3.18 -6.93 -14.04
CA TYR A 85 4.13 -8.03 -14.07
C TYR A 85 5.55 -7.52 -14.33
N ASN A 86 6.54 -8.31 -13.92
CA ASN A 86 7.93 -8.07 -14.30
C ASN A 86 8.14 -8.50 -15.74
N GLY A 87 8.12 -7.52 -16.65
CA GLY A 87 8.54 -7.72 -18.03
C GLY A 87 10.06 -7.88 -18.15
N PRO A 88 10.58 -8.20 -19.34
CA PRO A 88 12.02 -8.42 -19.55
C PRO A 88 12.90 -7.21 -19.19
N TRP A 89 12.34 -6.00 -19.29
CA TRP A 89 13.09 -4.75 -19.16
C TRP A 89 12.66 -3.90 -17.96
N HIS A 90 11.38 -3.95 -17.60
CA HIS A 90 10.79 -3.14 -16.54
C HIS A 90 9.47 -3.74 -16.07
N TYR A 91 8.94 -3.18 -14.98
CA TYR A 91 7.62 -3.52 -14.47
C TYR A 91 6.51 -2.95 -15.36
N GLU A 92 5.67 -3.81 -15.93
CA GLU A 92 4.58 -3.43 -16.80
C GLU A 92 3.26 -3.37 -16.02
N THR A 93 2.78 -2.16 -15.75
CA THR A 93 1.52 -1.95 -15.02
C THR A 93 0.30 -2.14 -15.93
N ARG A 94 -0.71 -2.84 -15.41
CA ARG A 94 -1.98 -3.11 -16.10
C ARG A 94 -3.16 -2.43 -15.44
N TYR A 95 -3.11 -2.28 -14.12
CA TYR A 95 -4.14 -1.58 -13.34
C TYR A 95 -3.50 -0.71 -12.26
N TRP A 96 -4.11 0.43 -11.98
CA TRP A 96 -3.81 1.26 -10.81
C TRP A 96 -5.04 1.32 -9.93
N PHE A 97 -4.93 0.80 -8.72
CA PHE A 97 -5.97 0.86 -7.71
C PHE A 97 -5.61 1.87 -6.64
N ARG A 98 -6.63 2.44 -6.02
CA ARG A 98 -6.48 3.12 -4.73
C ARG A 98 -7.63 2.80 -3.80
N ILE A 99 -7.36 2.87 -2.51
CA ILE A 99 -8.36 2.69 -1.45
C ILE A 99 -8.00 3.55 -0.24
N LYS A 100 -8.98 4.17 0.40
CA LYS A 100 -8.72 4.91 1.64
C LYS A 100 -8.33 3.96 2.76
N ASN A 101 -7.36 4.36 3.59
CA ASN A 101 -6.86 3.58 4.73
C ASN A 101 -7.99 3.03 5.63
N SER A 102 -9.00 3.87 5.88
CA SER A 102 -10.17 3.51 6.70
C SER A 102 -10.97 2.30 6.20
N TYR A 103 -10.76 1.87 4.95
CA TYR A 103 -11.48 0.75 4.34
C TYR A 103 -10.64 -0.50 4.10
N VAL A 104 -9.31 -0.46 4.29
CA VAL A 104 -8.41 -1.61 4.04
C VAL A 104 -8.79 -2.82 4.89
N ASN A 105 -9.21 -2.55 6.14
CA ASN A 105 -9.58 -3.58 7.11
C ASN A 105 -11.01 -4.12 6.92
N LYS A 106 -11.82 -3.58 5.99
CA LYS A 106 -13.16 -4.12 5.69
C LYS A 106 -13.06 -5.50 5.06
N GLU A 107 -13.98 -6.40 5.41
CA GLU A 107 -14.03 -7.75 4.84
C GLU A 107 -14.15 -7.70 3.31
N ASP A 108 -15.14 -6.93 2.82
CA ASP A 108 -15.28 -6.63 1.39
C ASP A 108 -14.79 -5.21 1.08
N ILE A 109 -13.67 -5.11 0.35
CA ILE A 109 -13.09 -3.84 -0.09
C ILE A 109 -13.66 -3.35 -1.43
N ARG A 110 -14.35 -4.21 -2.19
CA ARG A 110 -14.78 -3.93 -3.57
C ARG A 110 -15.63 -2.65 -3.73
N PRO A 111 -16.55 -2.32 -2.80
CA PRO A 111 -17.33 -1.08 -2.89
C PRO A 111 -16.49 0.19 -2.71
N TYR A 112 -15.35 0.09 -2.04
CA TYR A 112 -14.48 1.20 -1.67
C TYR A 112 -13.25 1.34 -2.57
N LEU A 113 -13.05 0.37 -3.46
CA LEU A 113 -11.92 0.33 -4.36
C LEU A 113 -12.17 1.24 -5.56
N GLU A 114 -11.20 2.09 -5.84
CA GLU A 114 -11.15 2.94 -7.03
C GLU A 114 -10.08 2.43 -7.99
N VAL A 115 -10.31 2.58 -9.29
CA VAL A 115 -9.41 2.19 -10.37
C VAL A 115 -9.15 3.40 -11.24
N LEU A 116 -7.90 3.64 -11.61
CA LEU A 116 -7.57 4.66 -12.59
C LEU A 116 -8.14 4.26 -13.96
N ASP A 117 -9.06 5.06 -14.48
CA ASP A 117 -9.44 4.98 -15.87
C ASP A 117 -8.44 5.79 -16.69
N VAL A 118 -7.56 5.08 -17.40
CA VAL A 118 -6.48 5.67 -18.19
C VAL A 118 -6.97 6.60 -19.30
N VAL A 119 -8.21 6.42 -19.78
CA VAL A 119 -8.78 7.27 -20.83
C VAL A 119 -9.17 8.63 -20.27
N SER A 120 -9.82 8.65 -19.11
CA SER A 120 -10.24 9.90 -18.47
C SER A 120 -9.19 10.52 -17.55
N GLY A 121 -8.12 9.79 -17.21
CA GLY A 121 -7.11 10.21 -16.24
C GLY A 121 -7.63 10.29 -14.81
N ASN A 122 -8.85 9.82 -14.55
CA ASN A 122 -9.51 9.91 -13.26
C ASN A 122 -9.65 8.54 -12.59
N TYR A 123 -9.53 8.52 -11.27
CA TYR A 123 -9.95 7.37 -10.49
C TYR A 123 -11.47 7.29 -10.43
N ILE A 124 -12.00 6.12 -10.76
CA ILE A 124 -13.43 5.81 -10.74
C ILE A 124 -13.70 4.58 -9.88
N SER A 125 -14.93 4.41 -9.39
CA SER A 125 -15.26 3.20 -8.62
C SER A 125 -15.07 1.94 -9.47
N LEU A 126 -14.66 0.84 -8.82
CA LEU A 126 -14.53 -0.47 -9.47
C LEU A 126 -15.80 -0.89 -10.21
N ALA A 127 -16.98 -0.57 -9.67
CA ALA A 127 -18.26 -0.84 -10.32
C ALA A 127 -18.43 -0.06 -11.64
N LYS A 128 -18.04 1.22 -11.66
CA LYS A 128 -18.08 2.05 -12.88
C LYS A 128 -17.07 1.55 -13.91
N PHE A 129 -15.85 1.22 -13.47
CA PHE A 129 -14.81 0.63 -14.32
C PHE A 129 -15.31 -0.65 -14.99
N ARG A 130 -15.87 -1.59 -14.21
CA ARG A 130 -16.47 -2.82 -14.71
C ARG A 130 -17.57 -2.58 -15.73
N LYS A 131 -18.45 -1.61 -15.50
CA LYS A 131 -19.55 -1.27 -16.42
C LYS A 131 -19.02 -0.77 -17.77
N ALA A 132 -17.96 0.04 -17.76
CA ALA A 132 -17.34 0.56 -18.98
C ALA A 132 -16.58 -0.50 -19.79
N HIS A 133 -16.12 -1.57 -19.14
CA HIS A 133 -15.31 -2.64 -19.75
C HIS A 133 -16.08 -3.97 -19.89
N ARG A 134 -17.42 -3.94 -19.90
CA ARG A 134 -18.25 -5.09 -20.28
C ARG A 134 -18.22 -5.25 -21.80
N ASN A 135 -17.09 -5.73 -22.33
CA ASN A 135 -17.01 -6.34 -23.67
C ASN A 135 -16.65 -7.81 -23.50
#